data_AF-A0A5C3KVH9-F1
#
_entry.id   AF-A0A5C3KVH9-F1
#
_cell.length_a   1.000
_cell.length_b   1.000
_cell.length_c   1.000
_cell.angle_alpha   90.00
_cell.angle_beta   90.00
_cell.angle_gamma   90.00
#
_symmetry.space_group_name_H-M   'P 1'
#
loop_
_entity.id
_entity.type
_entity.pdbx_description
1 polymer ?
#
loop_
_entity_poly.entity_id
_entity_poly.type
_entity_poly.pdbx_seq_one_letter_code
_entity_poly.pdbx_strand_id
1 'polypeptide(L)'
;GQDYPELYVSSNPYHVGMVAEETVNFAISSPEAMEQWATSQVGGGGFLRLGSPYRGFAIPMFHSLHCMRLMRYALDGQYSAYARGHMQHCLNYLRQEILCASDVAVEPADILQRDYEEVRFGSVHVCKDWEALFADAEKNWDEWEKADIVPVVQPISKGHGHHH
;
A
#
# COMPACT_ATOMS: atom_id res chain seq x y z
N GLY A 1 -5.03 2.50 33.83
CA GLY A 1 -4.31 2.97 32.63
C GLY A 1 -4.07 1.78 31.73
N GLN A 2 -4.09 1.96 30.41
CA GLN A 2 -3.68 0.90 29.48
C GLN A 2 -2.20 0.58 29.70
N ASP A 3 -1.83 -0.71 29.69
CA ASP A 3 -0.45 -1.19 29.92
C ASP A 3 0.33 -1.39 28.60
N TYR A 4 -0.12 -0.74 27.52
CA TYR A 4 0.46 -0.77 26.18
C TYR A 4 0.35 0.63 25.55
N PRO A 5 1.26 1.01 24.64
CA PRO A 5 1.19 2.30 23.96
C PRO A 5 0.20 2.27 22.78
N GLU A 6 -0.37 3.43 22.44
CA GLU A 6 -1.22 3.59 21.24
C GLU A 6 -0.38 3.61 19.94
N LEU A 7 0.84 4.12 20.03
CA LEU A 7 1.81 4.18 18.92
C LEU A 7 3.08 3.40 19.29
N TYR A 8 3.54 2.57 18.37
CA TYR A 8 4.79 1.83 18.54
C TYR A 8 5.99 2.70 18.17
N VAL A 9 6.92 2.86 19.11
CA VAL A 9 8.15 3.61 18.86
C VAL A 9 9.21 2.66 18.31
N SER A 10 9.53 2.81 17.01
CA SER A 10 10.65 2.12 16.38
C SER A 10 11.98 2.48 17.06
N SER A 11 12.93 1.54 17.08
CA SER A 11 14.29 1.80 17.56
C SER A 11 15.05 2.82 16.70
N ASN A 12 14.60 3.05 15.48
CA ASN A 12 15.12 4.07 14.58
C ASN A 12 14.01 5.11 14.29
N PRO A 13 14.15 6.35 14.77
CA PRO A 13 13.16 7.41 14.55
C PRO A 13 13.37 8.17 13.23
N TYR A 14 14.42 7.87 12.46
CA TYR A 14 14.72 8.61 11.24
C TYR A 14 13.90 8.11 10.05
N HIS A 15 13.49 9.05 9.20
CA HIS A 15 12.88 8.72 7.92
C HIS A 15 13.93 8.12 6.97
N VAL A 16 13.50 7.13 6.19
CA VAL A 16 14.30 6.53 5.13
C VAL A 16 13.67 6.86 3.78
N GLY A 17 14.52 7.13 2.78
CA GLY A 17 14.07 7.29 1.40
C GLY A 17 14.00 5.94 0.70
N MET A 18 12.96 5.74 -0.09
CA MET A 18 12.81 4.58 -0.97
C MET A 18 12.48 5.08 -2.38
N VAL A 19 13.12 4.51 -3.39
CA VAL A 19 12.78 4.74 -4.79
C VAL A 19 11.78 3.66 -5.20
N ALA A 20 10.65 4.07 -5.78
CA ALA A 20 9.68 3.12 -6.29
C ALA A 20 10.28 2.35 -7.48
N GLU A 21 10.27 1.02 -7.40
CA GLU A 21 10.73 0.14 -8.46
C GLU A 21 9.55 -0.52 -9.18
N GLU A 22 9.61 -0.50 -10.51
CA GLU A 22 8.92 -1.47 -11.35
C GLU A 22 9.71 -2.77 -11.33
N THR A 23 9.05 -3.91 -11.14
CA THR A 23 9.75 -5.15 -10.84
C THR A 23 9.17 -6.36 -11.57
N VAL A 24 10.08 -7.23 -12.03
CA VAL A 24 9.74 -8.57 -12.52
C VAL A 24 9.51 -9.56 -11.38
N ASN A 25 9.86 -9.16 -10.14
CA ASN A 25 9.58 -9.93 -8.94
C ASN A 25 8.13 -9.68 -8.46
N PHE A 26 7.72 -10.37 -7.39
CA PHE A 26 6.40 -10.24 -6.80
C PHE A 26 5.26 -10.54 -7.80
N ALA A 27 5.46 -11.56 -8.65
CA ALA A 27 4.44 -11.98 -9.59
C ALA A 27 3.15 -12.44 -8.88
N ILE A 28 2.00 -12.29 -9.53
CA ILE A 28 0.74 -12.85 -9.01
C ILE A 28 0.82 -14.37 -8.97
N SER A 29 1.32 -15.01 -10.02
CA SER A 29 1.44 -16.46 -10.09
C SER A 29 2.73 -16.84 -10.80
N SER A 30 3.67 -17.41 -10.06
CA SER A 30 4.89 -18.03 -10.55
C SER A 30 5.37 -19.04 -9.49
N PRO A 31 6.26 -19.98 -9.84
CA PRO A 31 6.85 -20.89 -8.85
C PRO A 31 7.52 -20.15 -7.67
N GLU A 32 8.13 -18.99 -7.94
CA GLU A 32 8.86 -18.17 -6.97
C GLU A 32 7.97 -17.17 -6.24
N ALA A 33 6.76 -16.90 -6.74
CA ALA A 33 5.88 -15.86 -6.21
C ALA A 33 5.64 -16.02 -4.71
N MET A 34 5.39 -17.25 -4.25
CA MET A 34 5.17 -17.52 -2.82
C MET A 34 6.35 -17.10 -1.95
N GLU A 35 7.58 -17.40 -2.38
CA GLU A 35 8.80 -17.06 -1.66
C GLU A 35 9.06 -15.55 -1.71
N GLN A 36 8.91 -14.94 -2.88
CA GLN A 36 9.07 -13.50 -3.05
C GLN A 36 8.11 -12.72 -2.15
N TRP A 37 6.81 -13.05 -2.15
CA TRP A 37 5.84 -12.43 -1.26
C TRP A 37 6.06 -12.79 0.22
N ALA A 38 6.70 -13.91 0.53
CA ALA A 38 7.07 -14.27 1.89
C ALA A 38 8.12 -13.33 2.50
N THR A 39 8.97 -12.69 1.69
CA THR A 39 9.95 -11.70 2.17
C THR A 39 9.31 -10.46 2.81
N SER A 40 8.01 -10.22 2.56
CA SER A 40 7.25 -9.12 3.18
C SER A 40 6.65 -9.51 4.54
N GLN A 41 7.13 -10.60 5.14
CA GLN A 41 6.72 -11.05 6.48
C GLN A 41 7.91 -11.10 7.43
N VAL A 42 7.60 -10.90 8.70
CA VAL A 42 8.50 -11.18 9.82
C VAL A 42 7.98 -12.37 10.62
N GLY A 43 8.84 -12.99 11.41
CA GLY A 43 8.46 -14.10 12.28
C GLY A 43 7.24 -13.78 13.15
N GLY A 44 6.38 -14.77 13.39
CA GLY A 44 5.14 -14.56 14.14
C GLY A 44 4.07 -13.74 13.40
N GLY A 45 4.22 -13.52 12.09
CA GLY A 45 3.23 -12.82 11.27
C GLY A 45 3.20 -11.29 11.46
N GLY A 46 4.21 -10.72 12.13
CA GLY A 46 4.25 -9.29 12.45
C GLY A 46 3.45 -8.89 13.68
N PHE A 47 2.90 -9.85 14.43
CA PHE A 47 2.21 -9.56 15.69
C PHE A 47 3.21 -9.26 16.81
N LEU A 48 2.97 -8.16 17.53
CA LEU A 48 3.64 -7.82 18.77
C LEU A 48 2.96 -8.47 19.98
N ARG A 49 3.75 -8.66 21.04
CA ARG A 49 3.31 -9.16 22.34
C ARG A 49 3.62 -8.10 23.39
N LEU A 50 2.59 -7.34 23.81
CA LEU A 50 2.75 -6.17 24.68
C LEU A 50 1.94 -6.31 25.98
N GLY A 51 2.38 -5.59 27.01
CA GLY A 51 1.74 -5.58 28.33
C GLY A 51 1.81 -6.92 29.05
N SER A 52 1.17 -7.00 30.21
CA SER A 52 0.94 -8.26 30.92
C SER A 52 -0.48 -8.73 30.63
N PRO A 53 -0.74 -10.01 30.26
CA PRO A 53 0.19 -11.13 30.14
C PRO A 53 0.61 -11.39 28.67
N TYR A 54 1.27 -10.43 28.02
CA TYR A 54 1.70 -10.53 26.61
C TYR A 54 0.54 -10.65 25.60
N ARG A 55 -0.35 -9.66 25.64
CA ARG A 55 -1.48 -9.58 24.70
C ARG A 55 -0.98 -9.38 23.27
N GLY A 56 -1.71 -9.96 22.31
CA GLY A 56 -1.37 -9.90 20.89
C GLY A 56 -1.85 -8.60 20.25
N PHE A 57 -0.97 -7.95 19.50
CA PHE A 57 -1.27 -6.73 18.74
C PHE A 57 -0.68 -6.82 17.34
N ALA A 58 -1.34 -6.25 16.35
CA ALA A 58 -0.79 -6.03 15.01
C ALA A 58 -0.22 -4.61 14.89
N ILE A 59 0.77 -4.45 14.01
CA ILE A 59 1.16 -3.15 13.48
C ILE A 59 0.51 -3.02 12.09
N PRO A 60 -0.19 -1.91 11.77
CA PRO A 60 -0.93 -1.75 10.53
C PRO A 60 -0.10 -2.00 9.28
N MET A 61 1.18 -1.62 9.28
CA MET A 61 2.10 -1.95 8.19
C MET A 61 2.16 -3.47 7.94
N PHE A 62 2.39 -4.28 8.97
CA PHE A 62 2.45 -5.75 8.83
C PHE A 62 1.07 -6.35 8.52
N HIS A 63 0.01 -5.80 9.12
CA HIS A 63 -1.36 -6.23 8.85
C HIS A 63 -1.74 -5.97 7.37
N SER A 64 -1.38 -4.82 6.83
CA SER A 64 -1.60 -4.46 5.43
C SER A 64 -0.83 -5.38 4.48
N LEU A 65 0.45 -5.69 4.77
CA LEU A 65 1.24 -6.65 4.00
C LEU A 65 0.64 -8.06 4.04
N HIS A 66 0.10 -8.48 5.19
CA HIS A 66 -0.62 -9.75 5.33
C HIS A 66 -1.87 -9.78 4.44
N CYS A 67 -2.74 -8.78 4.53
CA CYS A 67 -3.95 -8.68 3.73
C CYS A 67 -3.65 -8.64 2.23
N MET A 68 -2.62 -7.90 1.82
CA MET A 68 -2.17 -7.84 0.43
C MET A 68 -1.76 -9.22 -0.10
N ARG A 69 -1.09 -10.04 0.72
CA ARG A 69 -0.76 -11.43 0.35
C ARG A 69 -2.01 -12.29 0.17
N LEU A 70 -3.02 -12.11 1.03
CA LEU A 70 -4.32 -12.78 0.89
C LEU A 70 -5.04 -12.38 -0.40
N MET A 71 -5.01 -11.09 -0.74
CA MET A 71 -5.53 -10.58 -2.00
C MET A 71 -4.79 -11.18 -3.20
N ARG A 72 -3.46 -11.31 -3.14
CA ARG A 72 -2.68 -12.01 -4.18
C ARG A 72 -3.17 -13.45 -4.39
N TYR A 73 -3.49 -14.20 -3.33
CA TYR A 73 -4.05 -15.55 -3.49
C TYR A 73 -5.42 -15.54 -4.16
N ALA A 74 -6.28 -14.56 -3.85
CA ALA A 74 -7.58 -14.40 -4.52
C ALA A 74 -7.45 -14.04 -6.01
N LEU A 75 -6.33 -13.41 -6.40
CA LEU A 75 -6.00 -13.03 -7.77
C LEU A 75 -5.26 -14.13 -8.55
N ASP A 76 -4.97 -15.27 -7.93
CA ASP A 76 -4.33 -16.43 -8.56
C ASP A 76 -5.36 -17.23 -9.40
N GLY A 77 -5.80 -16.61 -10.49
CA GLY A 77 -6.88 -17.12 -11.36
C GLY A 77 -6.64 -16.87 -12.85
N GLN A 78 -7.60 -17.32 -13.68
CA GLN A 78 -7.53 -17.15 -15.13
C GLN A 78 -8.03 -15.76 -15.55
N TYR A 79 -7.09 -14.83 -15.73
CA TYR A 79 -7.36 -13.48 -16.21
C TYR A 79 -6.68 -13.20 -17.56
N SER A 80 -7.03 -12.10 -18.22
CA SER A 80 -6.29 -11.65 -19.42
C SER A 80 -4.85 -11.26 -19.05
N ALA A 81 -3.93 -11.29 -20.02
CA ALA A 81 -2.54 -10.89 -19.78
C ALA A 81 -2.45 -9.43 -19.30
N TYR A 82 -3.28 -8.54 -19.86
CA TYR A 82 -3.39 -7.15 -19.42
C TYR A 82 -3.83 -7.05 -17.95
N ALA A 83 -4.90 -7.74 -17.57
CA ALA A 83 -5.40 -7.71 -16.19
C ALA A 83 -4.36 -8.27 -15.20
N ARG A 84 -3.68 -9.36 -15.54
CA ARG A 84 -2.60 -9.92 -14.69
C ARG A 84 -1.45 -8.94 -14.52
N GLY A 85 -0.97 -8.35 -15.61
CA GLY A 85 0.13 -7.39 -15.58
C GLY A 85 -0.23 -6.16 -14.74
N HIS A 86 -1.45 -5.63 -14.92
CA HIS A 86 -1.93 -4.48 -14.16
C HIS A 86 -2.06 -4.80 -12.67
N MET A 87 -2.67 -5.93 -12.30
CA MET A 87 -2.80 -6.34 -10.90
C MET A 87 -1.46 -6.62 -10.24
N GLN A 88 -0.49 -7.19 -10.97
CA GLN A 88 0.87 -7.39 -10.44
C GLN A 88 1.53 -6.05 -10.11
N HIS A 89 1.51 -5.11 -11.07
CA HIS A 89 2.03 -3.77 -10.87
C HIS A 89 1.35 -3.08 -9.69
N CYS A 90 0.01 -3.10 -9.62
CA CYS A 90 -0.75 -2.49 -8.53
C CYS A 90 -0.40 -3.10 -7.16
N LEU A 91 -0.31 -4.44 -7.05
CA LEU A 91 0.04 -5.08 -5.78
C LEU A 91 1.46 -4.72 -5.34
N ASN A 92 2.43 -4.69 -6.26
CA ASN A 92 3.79 -4.29 -5.91
C ASN A 92 3.87 -2.79 -5.56
N TYR A 93 3.11 -1.94 -6.23
CA TYR A 93 3.00 -0.52 -5.89
C TYR A 93 2.42 -0.33 -4.48
N LEU A 94 1.31 -1.02 -4.16
CA LEU A 94 0.72 -1.00 -2.82
C LEU A 94 1.69 -1.52 -1.74
N ARG A 95 2.45 -2.58 -2.03
CA ARG A 95 3.52 -3.06 -1.13
C ARG A 95 4.49 -1.95 -0.78
N GLN A 96 4.93 -1.18 -1.78
CA GLN A 96 5.89 -0.10 -1.61
C GLN A 96 5.26 1.09 -0.86
N GLU A 97 4.02 1.47 -1.16
CA GLU A 97 3.29 2.49 -0.40
C GLU A 97 3.11 2.12 1.08
N ILE A 98 2.78 0.86 1.38
CA ILE A 98 2.68 0.36 2.76
C ILE A 98 4.02 0.52 3.50
N LEU A 99 5.13 0.18 2.84
CA LEU A 99 6.47 0.36 3.42
C LEU A 99 6.84 1.84 3.57
N CYS A 100 6.47 2.69 2.62
CA CYS A 100 6.78 4.12 2.67
C CYS A 100 6.01 4.83 3.79
N ALA A 101 4.75 4.48 4.00
CA ALA A 101 3.92 5.06 5.05
C ALA A 101 4.26 4.50 6.43
N SER A 102 4.59 3.19 6.52
CA SER A 102 5.01 2.49 7.74
C SER A 102 4.20 2.89 8.98
N ASP A 103 2.87 2.79 8.91
CA ASP A 103 1.98 3.16 10.02
C ASP A 103 2.28 2.30 11.27
N VAL A 104 2.53 3.02 12.38
CA VAL A 104 3.00 2.49 13.66
C VAL A 104 1.90 2.45 14.74
N ALA A 105 0.63 2.67 14.40
CA ALA A 105 -0.45 2.46 15.35
C ALA A 105 -0.43 1.03 15.92
N VAL A 106 -0.94 0.83 17.14
CA VAL A 106 -1.01 -0.49 17.77
C VAL A 106 -2.44 -1.00 17.69
N GLU A 107 -2.68 -2.02 16.87
CA GLU A 107 -4.00 -2.62 16.65
C GLU A 107 -4.18 -3.87 17.52
N PRO A 108 -5.27 -4.01 18.30
CA PRO A 108 -5.49 -5.27 19.01
C PRO A 108 -5.84 -6.40 18.03
N ALA A 109 -5.25 -7.58 18.22
CA ALA A 109 -5.23 -8.66 17.23
C ALA A 109 -6.52 -9.49 17.13
N ASP A 110 -7.57 -9.12 17.87
CA ASP A 110 -8.84 -9.84 18.02
C ASP A 110 -9.90 -9.43 16.99
N ILE A 111 -9.52 -8.80 15.88
CA ILE A 111 -10.45 -8.21 14.89
C ILE A 111 -11.55 -9.16 14.38
N LEU A 112 -11.27 -10.45 14.23
CA LEU A 112 -12.27 -11.43 13.76
C LEU A 112 -13.19 -11.95 14.87
N GLN A 113 -12.91 -11.58 16.13
CA GLN A 113 -13.61 -12.06 17.32
C GLN A 113 -14.39 -10.94 18.02
N ARG A 114 -14.23 -9.68 17.56
CA ARG A 114 -14.97 -8.55 18.12
C ARG A 114 -16.42 -8.56 17.71
N ASP A 115 -17.27 -8.23 18.66
CA ASP A 115 -18.64 -7.84 18.38
C ASP A 115 -18.64 -6.37 17.95
N TYR A 116 -18.89 -6.14 16.66
CA TYR A 116 -18.95 -4.81 16.07
C TYR A 116 -20.21 -4.02 16.46
N GLU A 117 -21.21 -4.65 17.07
CA GLU A 117 -22.36 -3.94 17.62
C GLU A 117 -21.99 -3.20 18.91
N GLU A 118 -21.08 -3.77 19.70
CA GLU A 118 -20.60 -3.30 21.00
C GLU A 118 -19.30 -2.47 20.91
N VAL A 119 -18.33 -2.88 20.09
CA VAL A 119 -17.03 -2.20 19.92
C VAL A 119 -16.84 -1.78 18.46
N ARG A 120 -17.15 -0.51 18.18
CA ARG A 120 -17.19 0.04 16.82
C ARG A 120 -15.92 0.74 16.35
N PHE A 121 -14.98 0.99 17.26
CA PHE A 121 -13.79 1.78 16.97
C PHE A 121 -12.53 0.92 17.03
N GLY A 122 -11.66 1.12 16.05
CA GLY A 122 -10.32 0.55 15.98
C GLY A 122 -9.28 1.43 16.65
N SER A 123 -8.01 1.21 16.30
CA SER A 123 -6.91 2.05 16.76
C SER A 123 -6.92 3.42 16.07
N VAL A 124 -6.31 4.41 16.72
CA VAL A 124 -6.13 5.74 16.14
C VAL A 124 -4.92 5.71 15.22
N HIS A 125 -5.09 6.20 13.99
CA HIS A 125 -4.04 6.36 13.00
C HIS A 125 -3.68 7.84 12.85
N VAL A 126 -2.40 8.13 12.60
CA VAL A 126 -1.94 9.49 12.33
C VAL A 126 -1.73 9.63 10.82
N CYS A 127 -2.68 10.28 10.16
CA CYS A 127 -2.70 10.42 8.70
C CYS A 127 -2.25 11.80 8.25
N LYS A 128 -1.83 11.90 6.98
CA LYS A 128 -1.84 13.18 6.26
C LYS A 128 -3.30 13.61 6.05
N ASP A 129 -3.54 14.90 6.02
CA ASP A 129 -4.88 15.45 5.76
C ASP A 129 -5.28 15.18 4.30
N TRP A 130 -6.09 14.12 4.11
CA TRP A 130 -6.55 13.71 2.80
C TRP A 130 -7.66 14.62 2.26
N GLU A 131 -8.44 15.28 3.13
CA GLU A 131 -9.51 16.18 2.71
C GLU A 131 -8.92 17.44 2.08
N ALA A 132 -7.89 17.99 2.71
CA ALA A 132 -7.12 19.10 2.12
C ALA A 132 -6.51 18.70 0.76
N LEU A 133 -5.91 17.51 0.67
CA LEU A 133 -5.34 17.02 -0.59
C LEU A 133 -6.39 16.83 -1.69
N PHE A 134 -7.58 16.33 -1.35
CA PHE A 134 -8.69 16.18 -2.29
C PHE A 134 -9.15 17.55 -2.82
N ALA A 135 -9.36 18.51 -1.91
CA ALA A 135 -9.76 19.85 -2.29
C ALA A 135 -8.71 20.53 -3.19
N ASP A 136 -7.42 20.37 -2.88
CA ASP A 136 -6.33 20.90 -3.70
C ASP A 136 -6.28 20.26 -5.10
N ALA A 137 -6.49 18.94 -5.20
CA ALA A 137 -6.49 18.21 -6.46
C ALA A 137 -7.69 18.61 -7.35
N GLU A 138 -8.89 18.70 -6.77
CA GLU A 138 -10.10 19.17 -7.48
C GLU A 138 -9.92 20.60 -7.99
N LYS A 139 -9.44 21.50 -7.13
CA LYS A 139 -9.15 22.88 -7.52
C LYS A 139 -8.15 22.95 -8.67
N ASN A 140 -7.09 22.14 -8.61
CA ASN A 140 -6.09 22.09 -9.69
C ASN A 140 -6.70 21.63 -11.02
N TRP A 141 -7.56 20.61 -11.00
CA TRP A 141 -8.26 20.12 -12.19
C TRP A 141 -9.17 21.20 -12.79
N ASP A 142 -9.96 21.85 -11.93
CA ASP A 142 -10.85 22.95 -12.28
C ASP A 142 -10.13 24.14 -12.93
N GLU A 143 -8.95 24.50 -12.41
CA GLU A 143 -8.10 25.55 -12.97
C GLU A 143 -7.55 25.15 -14.34
N TRP A 144 -7.15 23.88 -14.51
CA TRP A 144 -6.67 23.36 -15.80
C TRP A 144 -7.78 23.34 -16.86
N GLU A 145 -9.00 22.92 -16.53
CA GLU A 145 -10.14 22.92 -17.47
C GLU A 145 -10.54 24.33 -17.91
N LYS A 146 -10.44 25.32 -17.00
CA LYS A 146 -10.78 26.72 -17.27
C LYS A 146 -9.67 27.49 -17.98
N ALA A 147 -8.44 27.00 -17.92
CA ALA A 147 -7.38 27.53 -18.75
C ALA A 147 -7.73 27.15 -20.20
N ASP A 148 -8.06 28.15 -21.05
CA ASP A 148 -8.21 27.99 -22.50
C ASP A 148 -6.85 27.58 -23.12
N ILE A 149 -6.36 26.38 -22.80
CA ILE A 149 -5.12 25.83 -23.31
C ILE A 149 -5.40 25.44 -24.76
N VAL A 150 -5.10 26.35 -25.69
CA VAL A 150 -4.97 26.02 -27.10
C VAL A 150 -3.96 24.87 -27.18
N PRO A 151 -4.33 23.69 -27.67
CA PRO A 151 -3.39 22.59 -27.78
C PRO A 151 -2.21 23.05 -28.63
N VAL A 152 -1.01 23.05 -28.07
CA VAL A 152 0.21 23.18 -28.87
C VAL A 152 0.32 21.88 -29.67
N VAL A 153 -0.31 21.86 -30.85
CA VAL A 153 -0.07 20.82 -31.84
C VAL A 153 1.36 21.00 -32.31
N GLN A 154 2.29 20.26 -31.71
CA GLN A 154 3.63 20.09 -32.26
C GLN A 154 3.46 19.55 -33.70
N PRO A 155 4.00 20.22 -34.74
CA PRO A 155 3.91 19.69 -36.09
C PRO A 155 4.64 18.35 -36.12
N ILE A 156 3.92 17.27 -36.43
CA ILE A 156 4.54 16.00 -36.79
C ILE A 156 5.39 16.29 -38.04
N SER A 157 6.71 16.29 -37.89
CA SER A 157 7.61 16.37 -39.03
C SER A 157 7.32 15.17 -39.94
N LYS A 158 6.73 15.43 -41.11
CA LYS A 158 6.60 14.44 -42.18
C LYS A 158 8.00 13.93 -42.55
N GLY A 159 8.09 12.62 -42.71
CA GLY A 159 9.33 11.85 -42.63
C GLY A 159 10.32 12.01 -43.78
N HIS A 160 11.43 11.31 -43.63
CA HIS A 160 12.24 10.82 -44.73
C HIS A 160 12.22 9.30 -44.67
N GLY A 161 11.46 8.69 -45.59
CA GLY A 161 11.55 7.26 -45.87
C GLY A 161 12.86 6.99 -46.58
N HIS A 162 13.67 6.10 -46.02
CA HIS A 162 14.76 5.48 -46.75
C HIS A 162 14.26 4.15 -47.31
N HIS A 163 13.96 4.18 -48.61
CA HIS A 163 14.15 3.00 -49.44
C HIS A 163 15.67 2.83 -49.64
N HIS A 164 16.19 1.65 -49.29
CA HIS A 164 17.05 0.81 -50.12
C HIS A 164 17.32 -0.51 -49.41
#